data_AF-A0A1C6F9X4-F1
#
_entry.id   AF-A0A1C6F9X4-F1
#
_cell.length_a   1.000
_cell.length_b   1.000
_cell.length_c   1.000
_cell.angle_alpha   90.00
_cell.angle_beta   90.00
_cell.angle_gamma   90.00
#
_symmetry.space_group_name_H-M   'P 1'
#
loop_
_entity.id
_entity.type
_entity.pdbx_description
1 polymer ?
#
loop_
_entity_poly.entity_id
_entity_poly.type
_entity_poly.pdbx_seq_one_letter_code
_entity_poly.pdbx_strand_id
1 'polypeptide(L)'
;MQETVDVLNREQFIDMLYQLVNTMSDLKQGKIFSIDGTWGYGKTYVLEELERRLSPVVNEDTYDDKFYVFHYNCWQYDYYEEPSVAIISAMLEDSENSLEHRINEVAKAGWETAKEILTEVAGEYVKNKIGVNIVETFQSEKTGIDNQKFKFDKMFAFKKTLDETREKLKRMSEIKTVVIVVDELDRCMPEYAIKVLERLHHLFEGIPNTIVIMAVDSKQLENSVKKIFGNAVDTGRYLRKFISFNLKLGVGALQSKYVEKYNYYFEKFEEKDAAAEELQTLATLCQIDIRNLNKLIEKLDIIHTLAFKGKMSESVLWFELMWGMIKYKISLPDKEGKYSDRSDDLYWLPEIDHATYVGLDNYLSKDIIEYLKEKKNIATTHTRIIRMNSEEIMVSNDFNGEAWHILDQLLAHKKTLYMNPVNQTVDIDECKKFIEFAKILW
;
A
#
# COMPACT_ATOMS: atom_id res chain seq x y z
N MET A 1 -13.33 14.17 -6.56
CA MET A 1 -12.13 13.38 -6.21
C MET A 1 -11.14 13.51 -7.37
N GLN A 2 -9.87 13.78 -7.09
CA GLN A 2 -8.81 13.62 -8.09
C GLN A 2 -8.80 12.14 -8.50
N GLU A 3 -8.80 11.86 -9.81
CA GLU A 3 -8.75 10.49 -10.31
C GLU A 3 -7.43 9.85 -9.85
N THR A 4 -7.52 8.88 -8.94
CA THR A 4 -6.35 8.18 -8.40
C THR A 4 -5.80 7.28 -9.50
N VAL A 5 -4.64 7.65 -10.03
CA VAL A 5 -4.00 6.95 -11.15
C VAL A 5 -3.43 5.60 -10.69
N ASP A 6 -3.81 4.51 -11.37
CA ASP A 6 -3.18 3.20 -11.17
C ASP A 6 -1.72 3.22 -11.68
N VAL A 7 -0.79 3.19 -10.73
CA VAL A 7 0.65 3.11 -11.02
C VAL A 7 1.23 1.71 -10.79
N LEU A 8 0.44 0.73 -10.31
CA LEU A 8 0.92 -0.60 -9.92
C LEU A 8 0.29 -1.76 -10.71
N ASN A 9 -0.44 -1.47 -11.78
CA ASN A 9 -1.13 -2.46 -12.62
C ASN A 9 -2.08 -3.34 -11.80
N ARG A 10 -2.99 -2.71 -11.08
CA ARG A 10 -3.97 -3.34 -10.19
C ARG A 10 -5.26 -3.75 -10.89
N GLU A 11 -5.48 -3.27 -12.12
CA GLU A 11 -6.69 -3.53 -12.90
C GLU A 11 -7.14 -5.00 -12.88
N GLN A 12 -6.24 -5.93 -13.22
CA GLN A 12 -6.57 -7.37 -13.26
C GLN A 12 -6.99 -7.92 -11.89
N PHE A 13 -6.37 -7.45 -10.81
CA PHE A 13 -6.72 -7.89 -9.46
C PHE A 13 -8.08 -7.34 -9.04
N ILE A 14 -8.35 -6.08 -9.38
CA ILE A 14 -9.61 -5.39 -9.09
C ILE A 14 -10.75 -6.02 -9.89
N ASP A 15 -10.53 -6.37 -11.16
CA ASP A 15 -11.50 -7.08 -11.99
C ASP A 15 -11.87 -8.44 -11.40
N MET A 16 -10.88 -9.22 -10.97
CA MET A 16 -11.11 -10.50 -10.29
C MET A 16 -11.92 -10.31 -9.00
N LEU A 17 -11.58 -9.30 -8.19
CA LEU A 17 -12.29 -9.00 -6.95
C LEU A 17 -13.73 -8.55 -7.21
N TYR A 18 -13.94 -7.70 -8.22
CA TYR A 18 -15.24 -7.24 -8.66
C TYR A 18 -16.12 -8.40 -9.14
N GLN A 19 -15.57 -9.32 -9.94
CA GLN A 19 -16.26 -10.53 -10.38
C GLN A 19 -16.60 -11.45 -9.20
N LEU A 20 -15.68 -11.61 -8.25
CA LEU A 20 -15.89 -12.42 -7.06
C LEU A 20 -17.05 -11.89 -6.22
N VAL A 21 -17.08 -10.57 -5.95
CA VAL A 21 -18.15 -9.92 -5.18
C VAL A 21 -19.50 -10.03 -5.89
N ASN A 22 -19.54 -9.82 -7.21
CA ASN A 22 -20.76 -10.01 -8.00
C ASN A 22 -21.25 -11.47 -7.95
N THR A 23 -20.35 -12.43 -8.11
CA THR A 23 -20.70 -13.85 -8.05
C THR A 23 -21.28 -14.23 -6.68
N MET A 24 -20.67 -13.75 -5.59
CA MET A 24 -21.19 -13.98 -4.24
C MET A 24 -22.57 -13.36 -4.03
N SER A 25 -22.78 -12.14 -4.56
CA SER A 25 -24.06 -11.44 -4.56
C SER A 25 -25.15 -12.22 -5.30
N ASP A 26 -24.85 -12.70 -6.51
CA ASP A 26 -25.81 -13.45 -7.33
C ASP A 26 -26.21 -14.77 -6.67
N LEU A 27 -25.24 -15.42 -6.01
CA LEU A 27 -25.46 -16.65 -5.23
C LEU A 27 -26.02 -16.39 -3.81
N LYS A 28 -26.27 -15.12 -3.43
CA LYS A 28 -26.72 -14.70 -2.10
C LYS A 28 -25.84 -15.25 -0.95
N GLN A 29 -24.55 -15.41 -1.20
CA GLN A 29 -23.61 -15.96 -0.23
C GLN A 29 -23.14 -14.90 0.77
N GLY A 30 -23.06 -15.29 2.04
CA GLY A 30 -22.42 -14.51 3.09
C GLY A 30 -20.97 -14.96 3.29
N LYS A 31 -20.00 -14.03 3.24
CA LYS A 31 -18.57 -14.34 3.45
C LYS A 31 -17.79 -13.21 4.07
N ILE A 32 -16.85 -13.58 4.94
CA ILE A 32 -15.79 -12.71 5.48
C ILE A 32 -14.47 -13.20 4.90
N PHE A 33 -13.79 -12.37 4.11
CA PHE A 33 -12.48 -12.68 3.52
C PHE A 33 -11.53 -11.49 3.58
N SER A 34 -10.25 -11.71 3.29
CA SER A 34 -9.25 -10.66 3.34
C SER A 34 -8.49 -10.46 2.03
N ILE A 35 -7.99 -9.24 1.84
CA ILE A 35 -6.94 -8.89 0.89
C ILE A 35 -5.66 -8.72 1.70
N ASP A 36 -4.75 -9.67 1.55
CA ASP A 36 -3.51 -9.75 2.31
C ASP A 36 -2.34 -9.20 1.50
N GLY A 37 -1.79 -8.08 1.96
CA GLY A 37 -0.65 -7.43 1.32
C GLY A 37 0.16 -6.61 2.32
N THR A 38 1.47 -6.54 2.12
CA THR A 38 2.37 -5.74 2.95
C THR A 38 2.00 -4.25 2.86
N TRP A 39 2.43 -3.47 3.85
CA TRP A 39 2.39 -2.01 3.75
C TRP A 39 3.03 -1.49 2.46
N GLY A 40 2.38 -0.51 1.83
CA GLY A 40 2.82 0.04 0.55
C GLY A 40 2.36 -0.76 -0.68
N TYR A 41 1.65 -1.87 -0.54
CA TYR A 41 1.14 -2.62 -1.71
C TYR A 41 -0.17 -2.08 -2.30
N GLY A 42 -0.68 -0.94 -1.82
CA GLY A 42 -1.87 -0.30 -2.40
C GLY A 42 -3.19 -0.98 -2.07
N LYS A 43 -3.32 -1.58 -0.87
CA LYS A 43 -4.58 -2.19 -0.40
C LYS A 43 -5.75 -1.20 -0.41
N THR A 44 -5.56 -0.03 0.18
CA THR A 44 -6.56 1.06 0.21
C THR A 44 -7.00 1.47 -1.19
N TYR A 45 -6.07 1.64 -2.13
CA TYR A 45 -6.39 1.93 -3.54
C TYR A 45 -7.29 0.85 -4.17
N VAL A 46 -6.96 -0.43 -3.95
CA VAL A 46 -7.77 -1.55 -4.46
C VAL A 46 -9.18 -1.56 -3.86
N LEU A 47 -9.30 -1.23 -2.57
CA LEU A 47 -10.59 -1.13 -1.88
C LEU A 47 -11.43 0.04 -2.41
N GLU A 48 -10.87 1.26 -2.44
CA GLU A 48 -11.53 2.46 -2.96
C GLU A 48 -12.02 2.27 -4.41
N GLU A 49 -11.19 1.67 -5.26
CA GLU A 49 -11.54 1.42 -6.66
C GLU A 49 -12.60 0.31 -6.79
N LEU A 50 -12.57 -0.72 -5.94
CA LEU A 50 -13.66 -1.70 -5.87
C LEU A 50 -14.99 -1.04 -5.48
N GLU A 51 -14.99 -0.21 -4.43
CA GLU A 51 -16.17 0.51 -3.97
C GLU A 51 -16.74 1.40 -5.07
N ARG A 52 -15.87 2.13 -5.80
CA ARG A 52 -16.23 2.94 -6.96
C ARG A 52 -16.89 2.11 -8.06
N ARG A 53 -16.43 0.88 -8.31
CA ARG A 53 -17.01 -0.04 -9.30
C ARG A 53 -18.33 -0.66 -8.85
N LEU A 54 -18.52 -0.89 -7.55
CA LEU A 54 -19.75 -1.50 -7.01
C LEU A 54 -20.88 -0.48 -6.85
N SER A 55 -20.57 0.77 -6.48
CA SER A 55 -21.55 1.83 -6.21
C SER A 55 -22.57 2.11 -7.34
N PRO A 56 -22.17 2.13 -8.64
CA PRO A 56 -23.10 2.38 -9.75
C PRO A 56 -23.79 1.11 -10.26
N VAL A 57 -23.54 -0.08 -9.71
CA VAL A 57 -24.13 -1.32 -10.22
C VAL A 57 -25.60 -1.37 -9.84
N VAL A 58 -26.45 -1.49 -10.85
CA VAL A 58 -27.91 -1.56 -10.73
C VAL A 58 -28.38 -3.00 -10.94
N ASN A 59 -29.39 -3.42 -10.18
CA ASN A 59 -30.12 -4.65 -10.42
C ASN A 59 -31.12 -4.43 -11.57
N GLU A 60 -31.01 -5.25 -12.61
CA GLU A 60 -31.80 -5.10 -13.85
C GLU A 60 -33.31 -5.29 -13.63
N ASP A 61 -33.72 -6.08 -12.65
CA ASP A 61 -35.12 -6.37 -12.36
C ASP A 61 -35.79 -5.25 -11.56
N THR A 62 -35.06 -4.66 -10.60
CA THR A 62 -35.60 -3.66 -9.67
C THR A 62 -35.27 -2.22 -10.05
N TYR A 63 -34.33 -2.00 -10.97
CA TYR A 63 -33.73 -0.69 -11.29
C TYR A 63 -33.16 0.05 -10.07
N ASP A 64 -32.84 -0.72 -9.02
CA ASP A 64 -32.27 -0.28 -7.75
C ASP A 64 -30.78 -0.62 -7.72
N ASP A 65 -29.99 -0.01 -6.82
CA ASP A 65 -28.61 -0.43 -6.63
C ASP A 65 -28.55 -1.91 -6.22
N LYS A 66 -27.53 -2.62 -6.70
CA LYS A 66 -27.29 -4.02 -6.33
C LYS A 66 -26.66 -4.16 -4.94
N PHE A 67 -25.93 -3.14 -4.49
CA PHE A 67 -25.11 -3.18 -3.28
C PHE A 67 -25.41 -2.01 -2.32
N TYR A 68 -25.43 -2.30 -1.02
CA TYR A 68 -25.08 -1.35 0.02
C TYR A 68 -23.59 -1.49 0.30
N VAL A 69 -22.81 -0.46 0.03
CA VAL A 69 -21.35 -0.47 0.22
C VAL A 69 -21.02 0.44 1.39
N PHE A 70 -20.38 -0.12 2.42
CA PHE A 70 -19.95 0.58 3.62
C PHE A 70 -18.44 0.43 3.81
N HIS A 71 -17.76 1.52 4.16
CA HIS A 71 -16.33 1.59 4.43
C HIS A 71 -16.08 1.85 5.91
N TYR A 72 -15.36 0.94 6.55
CA TYR A 72 -14.95 1.05 7.94
C TYR A 72 -13.42 1.12 8.05
N ASN A 73 -12.90 2.34 8.22
CA ASN A 73 -11.49 2.55 8.54
C ASN A 73 -11.28 2.33 10.06
N CYS A 74 -10.67 1.20 10.42
CA CYS A 74 -10.54 0.80 11.83
C CYS A 74 -9.72 1.80 12.66
N TRP A 75 -8.71 2.41 12.04
CA TRP A 75 -7.80 3.34 12.73
C TRP A 75 -8.46 4.70 12.95
N GLN A 76 -9.21 5.22 11.98
CA GLN A 76 -9.95 6.47 12.13
C GLN A 76 -10.98 6.40 13.26
N TYR A 77 -11.60 5.24 13.47
CA TYR A 77 -12.63 5.03 14.49
C TYR A 77 -12.10 4.33 15.76
N ASP A 78 -10.77 4.27 15.98
CA ASP A 78 -10.19 3.56 17.15
C ASP A 78 -10.45 4.26 18.50
N TYR A 79 -10.98 5.48 18.47
CA TYR A 79 -11.43 6.22 19.65
C TYR A 79 -12.72 5.67 20.28
N TYR A 80 -13.46 4.83 19.56
CA TYR A 80 -14.58 4.08 20.14
C TYR A 80 -14.07 2.88 20.94
N GLU A 81 -14.41 2.78 22.22
CA GLU A 81 -14.01 1.61 23.01
C GLU A 81 -14.60 0.29 22.49
N GLU A 82 -15.81 0.32 21.91
CA GLU A 82 -16.51 -0.85 21.38
C GLU A 82 -16.58 -0.81 19.84
N PRO A 83 -15.88 -1.73 19.13
CA PRO A 83 -15.86 -1.73 17.67
C PRO A 83 -17.22 -1.91 17.01
N SER A 84 -18.18 -2.59 17.65
CA SER A 84 -19.52 -2.70 17.06
C SER A 84 -20.22 -1.35 16.98
N VAL A 85 -19.95 -0.43 17.92
CA VAL A 85 -20.44 0.95 17.84
C VAL A 85 -19.73 1.68 16.69
N ALA A 86 -18.41 1.55 16.61
CA ALA A 86 -17.60 2.13 15.53
C ALA A 86 -18.07 1.71 14.12
N ILE A 87 -18.31 0.41 13.93
CA ILE A 87 -18.79 -0.17 12.66
C ILE A 87 -20.16 0.40 12.30
N ILE A 88 -21.11 0.40 13.23
CA ILE A 88 -22.46 0.93 12.97
C ILE A 88 -22.42 2.43 12.70
N SER A 89 -21.57 3.18 13.40
CA SER A 89 -21.36 4.61 13.14
C SER A 89 -20.81 4.87 11.74
N ALA A 90 -19.80 4.11 11.29
CA ALA A 90 -19.29 4.23 9.92
C ALA A 90 -20.36 3.89 8.88
N MET A 91 -21.13 2.81 9.10
CA MET A 91 -22.23 2.44 8.22
C MET A 91 -23.33 3.52 8.14
N LEU A 92 -23.63 4.18 9.27
CA LEU A 92 -24.58 5.29 9.31
C LEU A 92 -24.07 6.47 8.47
N GLU A 93 -22.82 6.88 8.67
CA GLU A 93 -22.20 7.98 7.92
C GLU A 93 -22.23 7.73 6.40
N ASP A 94 -21.87 6.52 5.97
CA ASP A 94 -21.93 6.14 4.55
C ASP A 94 -23.36 6.06 4.01
N SER A 95 -24.34 5.69 4.84
CA SER A 95 -25.75 5.71 4.44
C SER A 95 -26.25 7.13 4.19
N GLU A 96 -25.80 8.11 4.98
CA GLU A 96 -26.12 9.52 4.79
C GLU A 96 -25.45 10.07 3.54
N ASN A 97 -24.14 9.83 3.39
CA ASN A 97 -23.38 10.24 2.20
C ASN A 97 -23.97 9.64 0.91
N SER A 98 -24.39 8.36 0.94
CA SER A 98 -24.98 7.69 -0.22
C SER A 98 -26.33 8.28 -0.61
N LEU A 99 -27.14 8.74 0.35
CA LEU A 99 -28.42 9.39 0.07
C LEU A 99 -28.23 10.74 -0.64
N GLU A 100 -27.23 11.53 -0.23
CA GLU A 100 -26.95 12.84 -0.82
C GLU A 100 -26.54 12.77 -2.29
N HIS A 101 -25.90 11.67 -2.71
CA HIS A 101 -25.36 11.50 -4.05
C HIS A 101 -26.28 10.77 -5.04
N ARG A 102 -27.42 10.24 -4.59
CA ARG A 102 -28.34 9.47 -5.44
C ARG A 102 -29.46 10.34 -6.01
N ILE A 103 -29.71 10.17 -7.30
CA ILE A 103 -30.78 10.87 -8.03
C ILE A 103 -31.99 9.95 -8.26
N ASN A 104 -31.77 8.64 -8.44
CA ASN A 104 -32.82 7.65 -8.67
C ASN A 104 -33.66 7.43 -7.39
N GLU A 105 -34.98 7.61 -7.49
CA GLU A 105 -35.92 7.50 -6.36
C GLU A 105 -36.00 6.09 -5.77
N VAL A 106 -35.86 5.03 -6.57
CA VAL A 106 -35.83 3.64 -6.08
C VAL A 106 -34.55 3.42 -5.26
N ALA A 107 -33.42 3.89 -5.79
CA ALA A 107 -32.14 3.83 -5.10
C ALA A 107 -32.16 4.59 -3.77
N LYS A 108 -32.74 5.81 -3.76
CA LYS A 108 -32.96 6.58 -2.53
C LYS A 108 -33.80 5.82 -1.52
N ALA A 109 -34.95 5.28 -1.91
CA ALA A 109 -35.84 4.55 -1.00
C ALA A 109 -35.15 3.32 -0.35
N GLY A 110 -34.32 2.61 -1.12
CA GLY A 110 -33.49 1.53 -0.57
C GLY A 110 -32.53 2.03 0.51
N TRP A 111 -31.79 3.12 0.22
CA TRP A 111 -30.87 3.71 1.20
C TRP A 111 -31.56 4.37 2.40
N GLU A 112 -32.77 4.92 2.24
CA GLU A 112 -33.60 5.40 3.34
C GLU A 112 -33.95 4.24 4.28
N THR A 113 -34.35 3.10 3.70
CA THR A 113 -34.62 1.88 4.47
C THR A 113 -33.37 1.38 5.21
N ALA A 114 -32.20 1.39 4.56
CA ALA A 114 -30.93 1.03 5.21
C ALA A 114 -30.59 1.98 6.37
N LYS A 115 -30.76 3.30 6.18
CA LYS A 115 -30.55 4.32 7.21
C LYS A 115 -31.50 4.14 8.40
N GLU A 116 -32.78 3.86 8.15
CA GLU A 116 -33.75 3.57 9.20
C GLU A 116 -33.34 2.36 10.04
N ILE A 117 -32.99 1.25 9.39
CA ILE A 117 -32.51 0.02 10.06
C ILE A 117 -31.28 0.33 10.92
N LEU A 118 -30.29 1.04 10.38
CA LEU A 118 -29.07 1.40 11.10
C LEU A 118 -29.34 2.36 12.27
N THR A 119 -30.31 3.27 12.12
CA THR A 119 -30.73 4.19 13.19
C THR A 119 -31.39 3.42 14.33
N GLU A 120 -32.23 2.44 14.02
CA GLU A 120 -32.81 1.55 15.03
C GLU A 120 -31.74 0.71 15.76
N VAL A 121 -30.71 0.24 15.05
CA VAL A 121 -29.56 -0.45 15.66
C VAL A 121 -28.85 0.50 16.61
N ALA A 122 -28.46 1.69 16.16
CA ALA A 122 -27.77 2.67 16.99
C ALA A 122 -28.58 3.04 18.25
N GLY A 123 -29.90 3.18 18.13
CA GLY A 123 -30.81 3.41 19.25
C GLY A 123 -30.74 2.30 20.33
N GLU A 124 -30.56 1.04 19.94
CA GLU A 124 -30.38 -0.07 20.89
C GLU A 124 -29.04 -0.01 21.63
N TYR A 125 -27.96 0.35 20.93
CA TYR A 125 -26.65 0.55 21.56
C TYR A 125 -26.69 1.69 22.59
N VAL A 126 -27.34 2.82 22.26
CA VAL A 126 -27.56 3.94 23.18
C VAL A 126 -28.40 3.50 24.38
N LYS A 127 -29.55 2.88 24.15
CA LYS A 127 -30.49 2.42 25.19
C LYS A 127 -29.81 1.48 26.19
N ASN A 128 -28.96 0.59 25.71
CA ASN A 128 -28.26 -0.40 26.53
C ASN A 128 -26.91 0.09 27.07
N LYS A 129 -26.56 1.37 26.81
CA LYS A 129 -25.32 2.04 27.29
C LYS A 129 -24.04 1.28 26.91
N ILE A 130 -24.00 0.77 25.68
CA ILE A 130 -22.86 0.02 25.14
C ILE A 130 -21.91 1.00 24.43
N GLY A 131 -20.65 1.09 24.88
CA GLY A 131 -19.56 1.77 24.16
C GLY A 131 -19.82 3.24 23.80
N VAL A 132 -20.57 3.98 24.61
CA VAL A 132 -21.22 5.24 24.20
C VAL A 132 -20.20 6.35 23.87
N ASN A 133 -20.10 6.72 22.59
CA ASN A 133 -20.45 8.07 22.11
C ASN A 133 -20.79 8.09 20.60
N ILE A 134 -22.07 7.94 20.23
CA ILE A 134 -22.60 7.84 18.84
C ILE A 134 -22.75 9.25 18.19
N VAL A 135 -21.76 10.11 18.45
CA VAL A 135 -21.58 11.52 18.04
C VAL A 135 -22.38 12.59 18.81
N GLU A 136 -22.22 12.58 20.14
CA GLU A 136 -22.44 13.68 21.10
C GLU A 136 -23.75 13.79 21.87
N THR A 137 -24.97 13.92 21.32
CA THR A 137 -26.12 14.12 22.22
C THR A 137 -27.50 13.83 21.61
N PHE A 138 -28.12 12.72 22.00
CA PHE A 138 -29.56 12.71 22.27
C PHE A 138 -29.75 12.81 23.79
N GLN A 139 -30.29 13.94 24.24
CA GLN A 139 -29.99 14.64 25.49
C GLN A 139 -30.41 13.94 26.81
N SER A 140 -29.43 13.91 27.72
CA SER A 140 -29.55 13.99 29.19
C SER A 140 -29.87 12.75 30.06
N GLU A 141 -29.20 12.81 31.22
CA GLU A 141 -29.49 12.26 32.56
C GLU A 141 -28.98 10.88 33.01
N LYS A 142 -27.98 11.01 33.90
CA LYS A 142 -27.70 10.33 35.18
C LYS A 142 -28.43 9.03 35.48
N THR A 143 -27.65 8.05 35.94
CA THR A 143 -27.52 7.72 37.38
C THR A 143 -26.63 6.48 37.53
N GLY A 144 -25.82 6.49 38.59
CA GLY A 144 -24.93 5.38 38.94
C GLY A 144 -25.69 4.27 39.67
N ILE A 145 -25.13 3.04 39.65
CA ILE A 145 -25.33 1.97 40.64
C ILE A 145 -24.24 0.89 40.45
N ASP A 146 -23.79 0.40 41.61
CA ASP A 146 -23.09 -0.84 42.04
C ASP A 146 -22.50 -1.87 41.02
N ASN A 147 -21.26 -2.29 41.28
CA ASN A 147 -20.27 -2.71 40.27
C ASN A 147 -20.28 -4.21 39.84
N GLN A 148 -20.92 -5.13 40.58
CA GLN A 148 -20.83 -6.57 40.26
C GLN A 148 -22.06 -7.16 39.56
N LYS A 149 -23.30 -6.84 40.00
CA LYS A 149 -24.53 -7.22 39.25
C LYS A 149 -24.62 -6.50 37.91
N PHE A 150 -24.19 -5.25 37.88
CA PHE A 150 -24.19 -4.40 36.69
C PHE A 150 -23.32 -4.94 35.53
N LYS A 151 -22.22 -5.64 35.81
CA LYS A 151 -21.39 -6.27 34.76
C LYS A 151 -22.11 -7.43 34.08
N PHE A 152 -22.82 -8.27 34.83
CA PHE A 152 -23.57 -9.39 34.26
C PHE A 152 -24.76 -8.91 33.44
N ASP A 153 -25.52 -7.95 33.96
CA ASP A 153 -26.65 -7.33 33.26
C ASP A 153 -26.19 -6.60 31.99
N LYS A 154 -25.01 -5.95 32.02
CA LYS A 154 -24.39 -5.34 30.83
C LYS A 154 -23.95 -6.36 29.78
N MET A 155 -23.32 -7.47 30.17
CA MET A 155 -22.91 -8.49 29.21
C MET A 155 -24.12 -9.19 28.56
N PHE A 156 -25.18 -9.44 29.34
CA PHE A 156 -26.43 -9.98 28.82
C PHE A 156 -27.11 -8.99 27.87
N ALA A 157 -27.18 -7.70 28.25
CA ALA A 157 -27.71 -6.64 27.39
C ALA A 157 -26.91 -6.50 26.10
N PHE A 158 -25.57 -6.57 26.19
CA PHE A 158 -24.67 -6.51 25.04
C PHE A 158 -24.91 -7.66 24.05
N LYS A 159 -24.98 -8.90 24.54
CA LYS A 159 -25.30 -10.06 23.70
C LYS A 159 -26.66 -9.88 23.02
N LYS A 160 -27.68 -9.46 23.78
CA LYS A 160 -29.01 -9.22 23.23
C LYS A 160 -29.00 -8.14 22.14
N THR A 161 -28.27 -7.04 22.35
CA THR A 161 -28.09 -5.99 21.34
C THR A 161 -27.40 -6.52 20.09
N LEU A 162 -26.38 -7.36 20.22
CA LEU A 162 -25.76 -8.01 19.07
C LEU A 162 -26.74 -8.90 18.31
N ASP A 163 -27.53 -9.71 19.03
CA ASP A 163 -28.54 -10.59 18.41
C ASP A 163 -29.61 -9.76 17.68
N GLU A 164 -30.12 -8.68 18.28
CA GLU A 164 -31.06 -7.73 17.66
C GLU A 164 -30.43 -7.02 16.45
N THR A 165 -29.16 -6.64 16.56
CA THR A 165 -28.39 -6.02 15.46
C THR A 165 -28.27 -6.99 14.28
N ARG A 166 -27.92 -8.26 14.53
CA ARG A 166 -27.78 -9.28 13.48
C ARG A 166 -29.09 -9.49 12.72
N GLU A 167 -30.23 -9.53 13.42
CA GLU A 167 -31.54 -9.67 12.78
C GLU A 167 -31.86 -8.46 11.88
N LYS A 168 -31.51 -7.24 12.32
CA LYS A 168 -31.69 -6.02 11.53
C LYS A 168 -30.76 -5.98 10.31
N LEU A 169 -29.48 -6.32 10.47
CA LEU A 169 -28.53 -6.43 9.37
C LEU A 169 -28.96 -7.50 8.36
N LYS A 170 -29.55 -8.59 8.82
CA LYS A 170 -30.12 -9.62 7.94
C LYS A 170 -31.28 -9.08 7.11
N ARG A 171 -32.21 -8.31 7.70
CA ARG A 171 -33.29 -7.64 6.92
C ARG A 171 -32.71 -6.72 5.84
N MET A 172 -31.66 -5.96 6.15
CA MET A 172 -30.98 -5.13 5.17
C MET A 172 -30.40 -5.97 4.01
N SER A 173 -29.82 -7.14 4.32
CA SER A 173 -29.28 -8.09 3.33
C SER A 173 -30.33 -8.77 2.45
N GLU A 174 -31.60 -8.78 2.88
CA GLU A 174 -32.73 -9.29 2.08
C GLU A 174 -33.11 -8.30 0.95
N ILE A 175 -32.78 -7.01 1.12
CA ILE A 175 -33.08 -5.94 0.15
C ILE A 175 -31.96 -5.88 -0.91
N LYS A 176 -30.71 -5.66 -0.47
CA LYS A 176 -29.53 -5.59 -1.34
C LYS A 176 -28.37 -6.35 -0.73
N THR A 177 -27.35 -6.60 -1.54
CA THR A 177 -26.11 -7.19 -1.04
C THR A 177 -25.40 -6.19 -0.14
N VAL A 178 -25.11 -6.57 1.10
CA VAL A 178 -24.37 -5.72 2.03
C VAL A 178 -22.88 -6.01 1.86
N VAL A 179 -22.11 -5.00 1.48
CA VAL A 179 -20.65 -5.07 1.35
C VAL A 179 -20.04 -4.16 2.42
N ILE A 180 -19.23 -4.75 3.30
CA ILE A 180 -18.48 -4.03 4.34
C ILE A 180 -17.00 -4.12 4.01
N VAL A 181 -16.41 -3.00 3.61
CA VAL A 181 -14.98 -2.86 3.43
C VAL A 181 -14.37 -2.44 4.76
N VAL A 182 -13.32 -3.12 5.19
CA VAL A 182 -12.62 -2.89 6.44
C VAL A 182 -11.16 -2.59 6.13
N ASP A 183 -10.70 -1.38 6.41
CA ASP A 183 -9.32 -0.94 6.15
C ASP A 183 -8.59 -0.55 7.44
N GLU A 184 -7.26 -0.48 7.34
CA GLU A 184 -6.31 -0.04 8.38
C GLU A 184 -6.38 -0.78 9.73
N LEU A 185 -6.94 -2.00 9.75
CA LEU A 185 -7.02 -2.85 10.93
C LEU A 185 -5.64 -3.11 11.58
N ASP A 186 -4.61 -3.23 10.75
CA ASP A 186 -3.22 -3.48 11.15
C ASP A 186 -2.52 -2.25 11.76
N ARG A 187 -3.14 -1.07 11.76
CA ARG A 187 -2.65 0.14 12.45
C ARG A 187 -3.20 0.31 13.86
N CYS A 188 -4.32 -0.35 14.16
CA CYS A 188 -4.92 -0.30 15.48
C CYS A 188 -4.02 -0.92 16.56
N MET A 189 -4.24 -0.52 17.81
CA MET A 189 -3.65 -1.21 18.95
C MET A 189 -4.00 -2.70 18.91
N PRO A 190 -3.06 -3.62 19.23
CA PRO A 190 -3.28 -5.06 19.08
C PRO A 190 -4.58 -5.58 19.71
N GLU A 191 -4.90 -5.14 20.94
CA GLU A 191 -6.15 -5.50 21.63
C GLU A 191 -7.39 -5.05 20.87
N TYR A 192 -7.37 -3.82 20.35
CA TYR A 192 -8.48 -3.28 19.57
C TYR A 192 -8.64 -4.02 18.24
N ALA A 193 -7.55 -4.29 17.51
CA ALA A 193 -7.59 -5.04 16.25
C ALA A 193 -8.24 -6.42 16.43
N ILE A 194 -7.88 -7.15 17.49
CA ILE A 194 -8.50 -8.46 17.78
C ILE A 194 -9.97 -8.29 18.17
N LYS A 195 -10.32 -7.26 18.94
CA LYS A 195 -11.71 -6.95 19.28
C LYS A 195 -12.55 -6.63 18.03
N VAL A 196 -12.00 -5.88 17.06
CA VAL A 196 -12.65 -5.60 15.77
C VAL A 196 -12.95 -6.90 15.02
N LEU A 197 -11.96 -7.80 14.88
CA LEU A 197 -12.16 -9.10 14.23
C LEU A 197 -13.30 -9.90 14.87
N GLU A 198 -13.34 -9.95 16.21
CA GLU A 198 -14.43 -10.61 16.93
C GLU A 198 -15.78 -9.96 16.64
N ARG A 199 -15.85 -8.62 16.63
CA ARG A 199 -17.12 -7.93 16.37
C ARG A 199 -17.60 -8.11 14.94
N LEU A 200 -16.72 -8.04 13.94
CA LEU A 200 -17.08 -8.31 12.54
C LEU A 200 -17.67 -9.71 12.39
N HIS A 201 -17.05 -10.71 13.01
CA HIS A 201 -17.58 -12.08 13.00
C HIS A 201 -18.91 -12.18 13.75
N HIS A 202 -19.02 -11.62 14.95
CA HIS A 202 -20.28 -11.62 15.69
C HIS A 202 -21.40 -10.82 15.01
N LEU A 203 -21.11 -9.85 14.16
CA LEU A 203 -22.13 -9.07 13.46
C LEU A 203 -22.56 -9.70 12.14
N PHE A 204 -21.62 -10.26 11.36
CA PHE A 204 -21.88 -10.60 9.96
C PHE A 204 -21.76 -12.09 9.64
N GLU A 205 -21.12 -12.91 10.48
CA GLU A 205 -20.93 -14.33 10.19
C GLU A 205 -22.29 -15.05 10.01
N GLY A 206 -22.44 -15.78 8.91
CA GLY A 206 -23.64 -16.57 8.63
C GLY A 206 -24.87 -15.77 8.20
N ILE A 207 -24.76 -14.44 8.03
CA ILE A 207 -25.81 -13.65 7.39
C ILE A 207 -25.69 -13.84 5.86
N PRO A 208 -26.72 -14.35 5.17
CA PRO A 208 -26.71 -14.45 3.70
C PRO A 208 -26.53 -13.08 3.05
N ASN A 209 -26.09 -13.07 1.79
CA ASN A 209 -25.99 -11.84 0.99
C ASN A 209 -25.19 -10.69 1.66
N THR A 210 -24.22 -11.04 2.50
CA THR A 210 -23.39 -10.11 3.29
C THR A 210 -21.91 -10.44 3.09
N ILE A 211 -21.14 -9.51 2.55
CA ILE A 211 -19.75 -9.70 2.16
C ILE A 211 -18.88 -8.73 2.97
N VAL A 212 -17.98 -9.24 3.79
CA VAL A 212 -16.99 -8.45 4.52
C VAL A 212 -15.62 -8.65 3.88
N ILE A 213 -14.99 -7.56 3.46
CA ILE A 213 -13.68 -7.53 2.79
C ILE A 213 -12.70 -6.79 3.69
N MET A 214 -11.70 -7.47 4.23
CA MET A 214 -10.70 -6.86 5.11
C MET A 214 -9.37 -6.68 4.40
N ALA A 215 -8.85 -5.45 4.33
CA ALA A 215 -7.45 -5.23 3.99
C ALA A 215 -6.56 -5.47 5.20
N VAL A 216 -5.62 -6.40 5.10
CA VAL A 216 -4.74 -6.78 6.21
C VAL A 216 -3.29 -6.94 5.76
N ASP A 217 -2.36 -6.72 6.68
CA ASP A 217 -1.03 -7.32 6.65
C ASP A 217 -1.04 -8.51 7.61
N SER A 218 -1.08 -9.74 7.08
CA SER A 218 -1.19 -10.93 7.92
C SER A 218 -0.03 -11.09 8.90
N LYS A 219 1.20 -10.65 8.55
CA LYS A 219 2.34 -10.74 9.47
C LYS A 219 2.13 -9.82 10.67
N GLN A 220 1.66 -8.60 10.43
CA GLN A 220 1.36 -7.66 11.52
C GLN A 220 0.18 -8.16 12.36
N LEU A 221 -0.87 -8.68 11.73
CA LEU A 221 -2.03 -9.20 12.44
C LEU A 221 -1.67 -10.43 13.31
N GLU A 222 -0.84 -11.34 12.79
CA GLU A 222 -0.31 -12.46 13.58
C GLU A 222 0.54 -12.00 14.77
N ASN A 223 1.36 -10.96 14.59
CA ASN A 223 2.11 -10.36 15.69
C ASN A 223 1.19 -9.77 16.76
N SER A 224 0.08 -9.14 16.36
CA SER A 224 -0.96 -8.67 17.28
C SER A 224 -1.58 -9.81 18.09
N VAL A 225 -1.91 -10.94 17.44
CA VAL A 225 -2.40 -12.14 18.15
C VAL A 225 -1.38 -12.68 19.14
N LYS A 226 -0.10 -12.80 18.75
CA LYS A 226 0.99 -13.26 19.63
C LYS A 226 1.18 -12.36 20.84
N LYS A 227 0.99 -11.04 20.68
CA LYS A 227 1.11 -10.09 21.79
C LYS A 227 0.04 -10.31 22.86
N ILE A 228 -1.18 -10.69 22.47
CA ILE A 228 -2.30 -10.91 23.39
C ILE A 228 -2.25 -12.29 24.03
N PHE A 229 -2.04 -13.34 23.23
CA PHE A 229 -2.19 -14.73 23.69
C PHE A 229 -0.85 -15.45 23.92
N GLY A 230 0.27 -14.80 23.62
CA GLY A 230 1.62 -15.36 23.73
C GLY A 230 2.07 -16.14 22.49
N ASN A 231 3.36 -16.47 22.46
CA ASN A 231 4.03 -17.08 21.31
C ASN A 231 3.64 -18.53 21.00
N ALA A 232 2.98 -19.23 21.94
CA ALA A 232 2.57 -20.62 21.77
C ALA A 232 1.28 -20.78 20.94
N VAL A 233 0.58 -19.69 20.62
CA VAL A 233 -0.67 -19.74 19.86
C VAL A 233 -0.43 -19.94 18.38
N ASP A 234 -1.19 -20.87 17.80
CA ASP A 234 -1.33 -21.00 16.35
C ASP A 234 -2.19 -19.85 15.81
N THR A 235 -1.52 -18.75 15.46
CA THR A 235 -2.13 -17.52 14.96
C THR A 235 -2.90 -17.75 13.66
N GLY A 236 -2.36 -18.57 12.75
CA GLY A 236 -3.01 -18.89 11.49
C GLY A 236 -4.32 -19.66 11.70
N ARG A 237 -4.36 -20.61 12.65
CA ARG A 237 -5.61 -21.29 13.04
C ARG A 237 -6.58 -20.36 13.77
N TYR A 238 -6.09 -19.42 14.57
CA TYR A 238 -6.93 -18.41 15.21
C TYR A 238 -7.63 -17.52 14.18
N LEU A 239 -6.87 -16.94 13.23
CA LEU A 239 -7.41 -16.03 12.22
C LEU A 239 -8.38 -16.74 11.26
N ARG A 240 -8.17 -18.02 10.95
CA ARG A 240 -9.11 -18.83 10.16
C ARG A 240 -10.51 -19.00 10.77
N LYS A 241 -10.70 -18.65 12.05
CA LYS A 241 -12.04 -18.59 12.66
C LYS A 241 -12.86 -17.40 12.16
N PHE A 242 -12.18 -16.33 11.75
CA PHE A 242 -12.79 -15.07 11.36
C PHE A 242 -12.71 -14.83 9.85
N ILE A 243 -11.63 -15.30 9.20
CA ILE A 243 -11.36 -15.09 7.78
C ILE A 243 -11.51 -16.41 7.02
N SER A 244 -12.47 -16.46 6.09
CA SER A 244 -12.77 -17.66 5.29
C SER A 244 -11.62 -18.01 4.34
N PHE A 245 -11.07 -17.01 3.65
CA PHE A 245 -9.92 -17.16 2.75
C PHE A 245 -9.20 -15.81 2.59
N ASN A 246 -7.96 -15.85 2.09
CA ASN A 246 -7.13 -14.67 1.87
C ASN A 246 -6.78 -14.55 0.39
N LEU A 247 -7.00 -13.38 -0.20
CA LEU A 247 -6.53 -13.01 -1.53
C LEU A 247 -5.19 -12.30 -1.38
N LYS A 248 -4.13 -12.86 -1.96
CA LYS A 248 -2.79 -12.27 -1.86
C LYS A 248 -2.66 -11.09 -2.83
N LEU A 249 -2.26 -9.94 -2.30
CA LEU A 249 -1.87 -8.77 -3.07
C LEU A 249 -0.34 -8.65 -3.03
N GLY A 250 0.32 -8.69 -4.19
CA GLY A 250 1.76 -8.49 -4.31
C GLY A 250 2.17 -7.02 -4.44
N VAL A 251 3.46 -6.74 -4.58
CA VAL A 251 4.00 -5.38 -4.74
C VAL A 251 3.46 -4.65 -5.98
N GLY A 252 2.97 -5.39 -6.97
CA GLY A 252 2.46 -4.85 -8.23
C GLY A 252 3.58 -4.68 -9.26
N ALA A 253 3.22 -4.17 -10.43
CA ALA A 253 4.18 -3.83 -11.48
C ALA A 253 4.06 -2.34 -11.76
N LEU A 254 5.15 -1.59 -11.55
CA LEU A 254 5.17 -0.15 -11.81
C LEU A 254 4.79 0.09 -13.28
N GLN A 255 3.90 1.05 -13.54
CA GLN A 255 3.45 1.44 -14.90
C GLN A 255 3.87 2.87 -15.22
N SER A 256 4.15 3.16 -16.48
CA SER A 256 4.71 4.44 -16.98
C SER A 256 4.06 5.71 -16.43
N LYS A 257 2.77 5.67 -16.06
CA LYS A 257 2.03 6.75 -15.38
C LYS A 257 2.70 7.25 -14.08
N TYR A 258 3.63 6.49 -13.50
CA TYR A 258 4.41 6.95 -12.36
C TYR A 258 5.26 8.20 -12.68
N VAL A 259 5.63 8.42 -13.95
CA VAL A 259 6.36 9.63 -14.39
C VAL A 259 5.49 10.87 -14.20
N GLU A 260 4.19 10.78 -14.49
CA GLU A 260 3.22 11.86 -14.22
C GLU A 260 3.06 12.10 -12.71
N LYS A 261 3.03 11.01 -11.92
CA LYS A 261 2.95 11.09 -10.46
C LYS A 261 4.14 11.84 -9.84
N TYR A 262 5.34 11.63 -10.37
CA TYR A 262 6.57 12.28 -9.89
C TYR A 262 7.07 13.37 -10.84
N ASN A 263 6.16 14.04 -11.54
CA ASN A 263 6.52 15.05 -12.53
C ASN A 263 7.38 16.20 -11.94
N TYR A 264 7.20 16.51 -10.65
CA TYR A 264 8.01 17.49 -9.93
C TYR A 264 9.52 17.17 -9.95
N TYR A 265 9.89 15.89 -10.00
CA TYR A 265 11.27 15.42 -10.12
C TYR A 265 11.67 15.29 -11.59
N PHE A 266 10.87 14.60 -12.38
CA PHE A 266 11.19 14.31 -13.78
C PHE A 266 11.25 15.54 -14.69
N GLU A 267 10.55 16.64 -14.39
CA GLU A 267 10.66 17.89 -15.18
C GLU A 267 11.99 18.61 -15.02
N LYS A 268 12.80 18.24 -14.03
CA LYS A 268 14.16 18.78 -13.83
C LYS A 268 15.18 18.22 -14.81
N PHE A 269 14.75 17.36 -15.74
CA PHE A 269 15.59 16.79 -16.78
C PHE A 269 15.11 17.19 -18.17
N GLU A 270 16.03 17.26 -19.14
CA GLU A 270 15.75 17.62 -20.53
C GLU A 270 14.98 16.50 -21.26
N GLU A 271 15.46 15.26 -21.09
CA GLU A 271 14.87 14.01 -21.57
C GLU A 271 14.74 13.04 -20.39
N LYS A 272 13.80 12.09 -20.48
CA LYS A 272 13.47 11.21 -19.35
C LYS A 272 12.91 9.83 -19.71
N ASP A 273 12.51 9.60 -20.95
CA ASP A 273 11.70 8.44 -21.30
C ASP A 273 12.49 7.13 -21.16
N ALA A 274 13.75 7.10 -21.63
CA ALA A 274 14.58 5.90 -21.54
C ALA A 274 14.99 5.62 -20.09
N ALA A 275 15.42 6.64 -19.33
CA ALA A 275 15.76 6.48 -17.92
C ALA A 275 14.54 6.05 -17.08
N ALA A 276 13.34 6.51 -17.45
CA ALA A 276 12.10 6.09 -16.81
C ALA A 276 11.76 4.60 -17.08
N GLU A 277 11.98 4.10 -18.29
CA GLU A 277 11.83 2.67 -18.58
C GLU A 277 12.81 1.82 -17.76
N GLU A 278 14.06 2.29 -17.61
CA GLU A 278 15.06 1.61 -16.81
C GLU A 278 14.70 1.59 -15.31
N LEU A 279 14.19 2.69 -14.77
CA LEU A 279 13.68 2.70 -13.39
C LEU A 279 12.49 1.76 -13.20
N GLN A 280 11.58 1.65 -14.16
CA GLN A 280 10.47 0.71 -14.08
C GLN A 280 10.98 -0.74 -13.96
N THR A 281 11.99 -1.08 -14.76
CA THR A 281 12.65 -2.39 -14.72
C THR A 281 13.35 -2.60 -13.37
N LEU A 282 14.18 -1.65 -12.94
CA LEU A 282 14.94 -1.75 -11.69
C LEU A 282 14.04 -1.78 -10.45
N ALA A 283 12.94 -1.01 -10.43
CA ALA A 283 11.94 -1.03 -9.36
C ALA A 283 11.26 -2.40 -9.25
N THR A 284 10.94 -3.01 -10.40
CA THR A 284 10.37 -4.36 -10.46
C THR A 284 11.36 -5.40 -9.93
N LEU A 285 12.63 -5.36 -10.35
CA LEU A 285 13.68 -6.26 -9.85
C LEU A 285 13.94 -6.08 -8.34
N CYS A 286 13.96 -4.84 -7.88
CA CYS A 286 14.15 -4.50 -6.46
C CYS A 286 12.96 -4.89 -5.57
N GLN A 287 11.77 -5.12 -6.16
CA GLN A 287 10.51 -5.35 -5.45
C GLN A 287 10.21 -4.20 -4.47
N ILE A 288 10.50 -2.95 -4.88
CA ILE A 288 10.22 -1.77 -4.06
C ILE A 288 8.72 -1.48 -4.06
N ASP A 289 8.13 -1.30 -2.88
CA ASP A 289 6.74 -0.87 -2.77
C ASP A 289 6.58 0.62 -3.09
N ILE A 290 5.36 1.04 -3.46
CA ILE A 290 5.11 2.41 -3.91
C ILE A 290 5.37 3.46 -2.83
N ARG A 291 5.25 3.10 -1.55
CA ARG A 291 5.49 4.02 -0.44
C ARG A 291 6.98 4.29 -0.28
N ASN A 292 7.82 3.25 -0.38
CA ASN A 292 9.26 3.44 -0.36
C ASN A 292 9.79 4.07 -1.66
N LEU A 293 9.18 3.77 -2.80
CA LEU A 293 9.50 4.46 -4.06
C LEU A 293 9.16 5.95 -3.98
N ASN A 294 7.99 6.35 -3.44
CA ASN A 294 7.66 7.76 -3.20
C ASN A 294 8.76 8.45 -2.38
N LYS A 295 9.12 7.88 -1.23
CA LYS A 295 10.15 8.45 -0.34
C LYS A 295 11.51 8.56 -1.02
N LEU A 296 11.87 7.56 -1.83
CA LEU A 296 13.11 7.56 -2.59
C LEU A 296 13.14 8.72 -3.59
N ILE A 297 12.08 8.87 -4.39
CA ILE A 297 12.00 9.94 -5.39
C ILE A 297 11.95 11.33 -4.73
N GLU A 298 11.19 11.50 -3.64
CA GLU A 298 11.19 12.74 -2.85
C GLU A 298 12.59 13.09 -2.33
N LYS A 299 13.35 12.08 -1.90
CA LYS A 299 14.72 12.26 -1.41
C LYS A 299 15.68 12.64 -2.53
N LEU A 300 15.61 11.96 -3.68
CA LEU A 300 16.37 12.31 -4.87
C LEU A 300 16.05 13.73 -5.34
N ASP A 301 14.78 14.12 -5.29
CA ASP A 301 14.33 15.45 -5.65
C ASP A 301 14.96 16.55 -4.79
N ILE A 302 15.00 16.34 -3.47
CA ILE A 302 15.64 17.26 -2.54
C ILE A 302 17.14 17.36 -2.83
N ILE A 303 17.83 16.22 -2.97
CA ILE A 303 19.28 16.19 -3.24
C ILE A 303 19.59 16.88 -4.56
N HIS A 304 18.84 16.57 -5.61
CA HIS A 304 18.98 17.19 -6.94
C HIS A 304 18.83 18.71 -6.85
N THR A 305 17.79 19.20 -6.17
CA THR A 305 17.53 20.64 -6.03
C THR A 305 18.64 21.38 -5.29
N LEU A 306 19.33 20.71 -4.37
CA LEU A 306 20.48 21.29 -3.66
C LEU A 306 21.75 21.28 -4.52
N ALA A 307 21.94 20.24 -5.33
CA ALA A 307 23.11 20.06 -6.17
C ALA A 307 23.09 20.92 -7.45
N PHE A 308 21.93 21.03 -8.09
CA PHE A 308 21.76 21.57 -9.44
C PHE A 308 20.84 22.80 -9.46
N LYS A 309 21.10 23.73 -10.40
CA LYS A 309 20.35 24.99 -10.54
C LYS A 309 19.52 25.11 -11.82
N GLY A 310 19.53 24.09 -12.69
CA GLY A 310 18.86 24.08 -13.98
C GLY A 310 18.49 22.65 -14.38
N LYS A 311 17.96 22.49 -15.60
CA LYS A 311 17.65 21.15 -16.11
C LYS A 311 18.93 20.37 -16.41
N MET A 312 18.93 19.08 -16.08
CA MET A 312 20.05 18.18 -16.32
C MET A 312 19.74 17.17 -17.44
N SER A 313 20.78 16.54 -18.00
CA SER A 313 20.60 15.54 -19.05
C SER A 313 19.96 14.25 -18.54
N GLU A 314 19.43 13.43 -19.44
CA GLU A 314 18.89 12.10 -19.11
C GLU A 314 19.95 11.18 -18.48
N SER A 315 21.24 11.37 -18.81
CA SER A 315 22.37 10.67 -18.19
C SER A 315 22.44 10.91 -16.68
N VAL A 316 22.18 12.15 -16.23
CA VAL A 316 22.16 12.50 -14.80
C VAL A 316 20.95 11.88 -14.13
N LEU A 317 19.77 11.93 -14.77
CA LEU A 317 18.57 11.24 -14.27
C LEU A 317 18.87 9.76 -14.04
N TRP A 318 19.45 9.08 -15.03
CA TRP A 318 19.76 7.67 -14.91
C TRP A 318 20.82 7.38 -13.83
N PHE A 319 21.85 8.22 -13.72
CA PHE A 319 22.82 8.17 -12.63
C PHE A 319 22.15 8.28 -11.25
N GLU A 320 21.27 9.26 -11.05
CA GLU A 320 20.58 9.48 -9.77
C GLU A 320 19.64 8.34 -9.41
N LEU A 321 18.86 7.85 -10.39
CA LEU A 321 17.92 6.75 -10.21
C LEU A 321 18.65 5.44 -9.89
N MET A 322 19.71 5.12 -10.64
CA MET A 322 20.54 3.95 -10.38
C MET A 322 21.22 4.05 -9.01
N TRP A 323 21.85 5.19 -8.69
CA TRP A 323 22.49 5.41 -7.39
C TRP A 323 21.48 5.25 -6.24
N GLY A 324 20.34 5.95 -6.31
CA GLY A 324 19.32 5.94 -5.28
C GLY A 324 18.70 4.56 -5.07
N MET A 325 18.29 3.88 -6.15
CA MET A 325 17.65 2.56 -6.08
C MET A 325 18.59 1.51 -5.50
N ILE A 326 19.86 1.51 -5.92
CA ILE A 326 20.85 0.58 -5.40
C ILE A 326 21.20 0.90 -3.95
N LYS A 327 21.39 2.19 -3.62
CA LYS A 327 21.60 2.66 -2.25
C LYS A 327 20.48 2.20 -1.32
N TYR A 328 19.23 2.37 -1.73
CA TYR A 328 18.06 1.91 -0.98
C TYR A 328 18.09 0.40 -0.80
N LYS A 329 18.33 -0.36 -1.88
CA LYS A 329 18.27 -1.82 -1.81
C LYS A 329 19.36 -2.39 -0.91
N ILE A 330 20.59 -1.88 -1.00
CA ILE A 330 21.71 -2.35 -0.18
C ILE A 330 21.63 -1.88 1.28
N SER A 331 20.85 -0.84 1.57
CA SER A 331 20.60 -0.39 2.95
C SER A 331 19.54 -1.24 3.67
N LEU A 332 18.84 -2.13 2.96
CA LEU A 332 17.93 -3.10 3.57
C LEU A 332 18.75 -4.27 4.15
N PRO A 333 18.26 -4.91 5.23
CA PRO A 333 18.92 -6.09 5.76
C PRO A 333 18.79 -7.27 4.79
N ASP A 334 19.78 -8.17 4.83
CA ASP A 334 19.75 -9.45 4.13
C ASP A 334 18.69 -10.41 4.73
N LYS A 335 18.64 -11.63 4.20
CA LYS A 335 17.71 -12.68 4.68
C LYS A 335 17.92 -13.07 6.15
N GLU A 336 19.08 -12.81 6.72
CA GLU A 336 19.42 -13.09 8.12
C GLU A 336 19.24 -11.86 9.03
N GLY A 337 18.81 -10.71 8.48
CA GLY A 337 18.65 -9.47 9.25
C GLY A 337 19.92 -8.64 9.38
N LYS A 338 21.01 -8.98 8.66
CA LYS A 338 22.28 -8.26 8.70
C LYS A 338 22.30 -7.13 7.67
N TYR A 339 22.92 -6.02 8.02
CA TYR A 339 23.09 -4.88 7.12
C TYR A 339 24.42 -4.94 6.36
N SER A 340 24.49 -4.33 5.18
CA SER A 340 25.72 -4.24 4.40
C SER A 340 26.62 -3.12 4.90
N ASP A 341 27.90 -3.41 5.08
CA ASP A 341 28.97 -2.44 5.33
C ASP A 341 29.35 -1.64 4.07
N ARG A 342 28.91 -2.05 2.88
CA ARG A 342 29.21 -1.44 1.58
C ARG A 342 28.13 -0.47 1.10
N SER A 343 27.19 -0.12 1.97
CA SER A 343 26.07 0.73 1.61
C SER A 343 26.47 2.19 1.45
N ASP A 344 27.54 2.66 2.08
CA ASP A 344 27.83 4.10 2.23
C ASP A 344 28.31 4.82 0.96
N ASP A 345 29.17 4.20 0.17
CA ASP A 345 29.88 4.84 -0.95
C ASP A 345 29.64 4.18 -2.32
N LEU A 346 29.09 2.96 -2.37
CA LEU A 346 28.74 2.24 -3.60
C LEU A 346 29.89 2.10 -4.62
N TYR A 347 31.15 2.13 -4.21
CA TYR A 347 32.31 2.02 -5.11
C TYR A 347 32.29 0.76 -5.98
N TRP A 348 31.65 -0.30 -5.48
CA TRP A 348 31.57 -1.58 -6.17
C TRP A 348 30.60 -1.55 -7.35
N LEU A 349 29.70 -0.56 -7.42
CA LEU A 349 28.71 -0.44 -8.49
C LEU A 349 29.38 -0.21 -9.85
N PRO A 350 30.23 0.82 -10.06
CA PRO A 350 31.00 0.94 -11.31
C PRO A 350 31.96 -0.24 -11.52
N GLU A 351 32.36 -0.93 -10.46
CA GLU A 351 33.30 -2.06 -10.50
C GLU A 351 32.59 -3.44 -10.51
N ILE A 352 31.30 -3.51 -10.82
CA ILE A 352 30.45 -4.70 -10.58
C ILE A 352 30.94 -6.01 -11.25
N ASP A 353 31.79 -5.92 -12.26
CA ASP A 353 32.37 -7.08 -12.97
C ASP A 353 33.50 -7.77 -12.21
N HIS A 354 34.07 -7.13 -11.19
CA HIS A 354 35.18 -7.70 -10.43
C HIS A 354 34.73 -8.87 -9.56
N ALA A 355 35.40 -10.02 -9.73
CA ALA A 355 35.08 -11.26 -9.00
C ALA A 355 35.25 -11.16 -7.47
N THR A 356 35.90 -10.12 -6.95
CA THR A 356 36.13 -9.88 -5.52
C THR A 356 34.88 -9.46 -4.75
N TYR A 357 33.77 -9.17 -5.42
CA TYR A 357 32.51 -8.74 -4.78
C TYR A 357 31.59 -9.88 -4.35
N VAL A 358 32.17 -11.05 -4.04
CA VAL A 358 31.47 -12.18 -3.42
C VAL A 358 30.72 -11.72 -2.16
N GLY A 359 29.47 -12.15 -2.00
CA GLY A 359 28.59 -11.79 -0.88
C GLY A 359 27.65 -10.61 -1.14
N LEU A 360 27.81 -9.89 -2.26
CA LEU A 360 26.84 -8.86 -2.68
C LEU A 360 25.45 -9.46 -2.98
N ASP A 361 25.43 -10.72 -3.41
CA ASP A 361 24.25 -11.55 -3.64
C ASP A 361 23.43 -11.84 -2.37
N ASN A 362 23.97 -11.56 -1.17
CA ASN A 362 23.21 -11.58 0.08
C ASN A 362 22.25 -10.38 0.19
N TYR A 363 22.56 -9.26 -0.45
CA TYR A 363 21.82 -8.00 -0.34
C TYR A 363 21.06 -7.64 -1.63
N LEU A 364 21.65 -7.93 -2.79
CA LEU A 364 21.03 -7.77 -4.10
C LEU A 364 20.67 -9.14 -4.65
N SER A 365 19.50 -9.28 -5.28
CA SER A 365 19.18 -10.51 -5.99
C SER A 365 20.13 -10.71 -7.17
N LYS A 366 20.31 -11.97 -7.57
CA LYS A 366 21.08 -12.33 -8.75
C LYS A 366 20.59 -11.57 -9.99
N ASP A 367 19.27 -11.42 -10.14
CA ASP A 367 18.66 -10.72 -11.27
C ASP A 367 19.03 -9.23 -11.30
N ILE A 368 19.13 -8.56 -10.13
CA ILE A 368 19.59 -7.16 -10.06
C ILE A 368 21.06 -7.07 -10.50
N ILE A 369 21.91 -7.98 -10.02
CA ILE A 369 23.34 -7.99 -10.37
C ILE A 369 23.53 -8.24 -11.87
N GLU A 370 22.79 -9.21 -12.44
CA GLU A 370 22.84 -9.52 -13.87
C GLU A 370 22.35 -8.34 -14.71
N TYR A 371 21.24 -7.71 -14.32
CA TYR A 371 20.72 -6.50 -14.98
C TYR A 371 21.75 -5.35 -14.97
N LEU A 372 22.37 -5.06 -13.83
CA LEU A 372 23.40 -4.00 -13.74
C LEU A 372 24.62 -4.31 -14.61
N LYS A 373 25.08 -5.57 -14.62
CA LYS A 373 26.19 -6.02 -15.49
C LYS A 373 25.83 -5.89 -16.96
N GLU A 374 24.60 -6.25 -17.33
CA GLU A 374 24.10 -6.09 -18.69
C GLU A 374 24.10 -4.61 -19.09
N LYS A 375 23.57 -3.71 -18.24
CA LYS A 375 23.56 -2.27 -18.52
C LYS A 375 24.96 -1.68 -18.63
N LYS A 376 25.90 -2.11 -17.78
CA LYS A 376 27.31 -1.72 -17.92
C LYS A 376 27.91 -2.22 -19.23
N ASN A 377 27.67 -3.48 -19.60
CA ASN A 377 28.16 -4.05 -20.84
C ASN A 377 27.63 -3.29 -22.07
N ILE A 378 26.32 -2.97 -22.09
CA ILE A 378 25.70 -2.14 -23.13
C ILE A 378 26.32 -0.73 -23.19
N ALA A 379 26.64 -0.15 -22.03
CA ALA A 379 27.32 1.14 -21.96
C ALA A 379 28.78 1.10 -22.48
N THR A 380 29.43 -0.06 -22.50
CA THR A 380 30.83 -0.19 -22.95
C THR A 380 30.94 -0.60 -24.41
N THR A 381 31.92 -0.05 -25.14
CA THR A 381 32.06 -0.31 -26.59
C THR A 381 33.34 -1.09 -26.93
N HIS A 382 34.51 -0.52 -26.66
CA HIS A 382 35.80 -1.12 -26.98
C HIS A 382 36.89 -0.67 -26.01
N THR A 383 37.91 -1.51 -25.83
CA THR A 383 39.06 -1.18 -25.00
C THR A 383 40.06 -0.33 -25.79
N ARG A 384 40.49 0.77 -25.19
CA ARG A 384 41.54 1.66 -25.68
C ARG A 384 42.81 1.45 -24.85
N ILE A 385 43.92 1.17 -25.52
CA ILE A 385 45.23 1.04 -24.88
C ILE A 385 45.88 2.42 -24.76
N ILE A 386 46.29 2.78 -23.54
CA ILE A 386 47.08 3.99 -23.24
C ILE A 386 48.53 3.56 -22.95
N ARG A 387 49.45 4.53 -22.94
CA ARG A 387 50.90 4.35 -22.77
C ARG A 387 51.26 3.24 -21.78
N MET A 388 52.09 2.28 -22.23
CA MET A 388 52.80 1.25 -21.46
C MET A 388 52.07 0.68 -20.22
N ASN A 389 50.90 0.07 -20.43
CA ASN A 389 50.19 -0.87 -19.54
C ASN A 389 48.92 -0.35 -18.82
N SER A 390 48.32 0.77 -19.26
CA SER A 390 46.98 1.17 -18.80
C SER A 390 45.95 0.98 -19.91
N GLU A 391 44.88 0.26 -19.61
CA GLU A 391 43.72 0.07 -20.49
C GLU A 391 42.55 0.89 -19.96
N GLU A 392 41.87 1.62 -20.85
CA GLU A 392 40.61 2.29 -20.58
C GLU A 392 39.52 1.66 -21.44
N ILE A 393 38.30 1.56 -20.92
CA ILE A 393 37.15 1.03 -21.64
C ILE A 393 36.31 2.22 -22.10
N MET A 394 36.15 2.35 -23.41
CA MET A 394 35.35 3.43 -23.99
C MET A 394 33.87 3.18 -23.73
N VAL A 395 33.16 4.19 -23.24
CA VAL A 395 31.69 4.15 -23.12
C VAL A 395 30.99 4.68 -24.38
N SER A 396 29.73 4.30 -24.57
CA SER A 396 28.87 4.83 -25.63
C SER A 396 28.54 6.31 -25.38
N ASN A 397 28.20 7.03 -26.46
CA ASN A 397 27.80 8.44 -26.40
C ASN A 397 26.27 8.55 -26.27
N ASP A 398 25.68 7.82 -25.33
CA ASP A 398 24.27 7.84 -24.99
C ASP A 398 24.08 8.02 -23.48
N PHE A 399 22.83 8.15 -23.03
CA PHE A 399 22.51 8.41 -21.63
C PHE A 399 23.07 7.34 -20.68
N ASN A 400 23.09 6.08 -21.11
CA ASN A 400 23.56 4.96 -20.29
C ASN A 400 25.10 4.96 -20.22
N GLY A 401 25.79 5.15 -21.35
CA GLY A 401 27.24 5.27 -21.42
C GLY A 401 27.78 6.39 -20.54
N GLU A 402 27.17 7.57 -20.64
CA GLU A 402 27.55 8.72 -19.82
C GLU A 402 27.23 8.52 -18.33
N ALA A 403 26.07 7.95 -17.97
CA ALA A 403 25.73 7.65 -16.58
C ALA A 403 26.74 6.69 -15.92
N TRP A 404 27.16 5.64 -16.62
CA TRP A 404 28.20 4.72 -16.13
C TRP A 404 29.56 5.40 -16.02
N HIS A 405 29.90 6.29 -16.95
CA HIS A 405 31.10 7.12 -16.83
C HIS A 405 31.04 8.01 -15.59
N ILE A 406 29.92 8.68 -15.31
CA ILE A 406 29.72 9.49 -14.09
C ILE A 406 29.94 8.63 -12.84
N LEU A 407 29.32 7.45 -12.76
CA LEU A 407 29.51 6.53 -11.63
C LEU A 407 30.98 6.13 -11.43
N ASP A 408 31.69 5.76 -12.50
CA ASP A 408 33.11 5.37 -12.44
C ASP A 408 33.98 6.54 -11.98
N GLN A 409 33.72 7.75 -12.48
CA GLN A 409 34.51 8.93 -12.13
C GLN A 409 34.31 9.40 -10.69
N LEU A 410 33.13 9.14 -10.10
CA LEU A 410 32.78 9.59 -8.75
C LEU A 410 32.99 8.53 -7.66
N LEU A 411 32.79 7.24 -7.97
CA LEU A 411 32.71 6.19 -6.95
C LEU A 411 33.80 5.12 -7.06
N ALA A 412 34.33 4.84 -8.26
CA ALA A 412 35.31 3.76 -8.43
C ALA A 412 36.63 4.07 -7.71
N HIS A 413 37.24 3.06 -7.12
CA HIS A 413 38.60 3.15 -6.60
C HIS A 413 39.61 3.30 -7.73
N LYS A 414 39.40 2.53 -8.80
CA LYS A 414 40.20 2.60 -10.02
C LYS A 414 39.28 2.93 -11.19
N LYS A 415 39.40 4.15 -11.69
CA LYS A 415 38.70 4.62 -12.88
C LYS A 415 39.10 3.78 -14.08
N THR A 416 38.12 3.17 -14.73
CA THR A 416 38.33 2.30 -15.90
C THR A 416 37.51 2.73 -17.11
N LEU A 417 36.49 3.57 -16.92
CA LEU A 417 35.59 3.98 -17.98
C LEU A 417 35.96 5.37 -18.49
N TYR A 418 36.13 5.49 -19.81
CA TYR A 418 36.49 6.73 -20.48
C TYR A 418 35.41 7.18 -21.46
N MET A 419 35.00 8.44 -21.33
CA MET A 419 34.19 9.14 -22.31
C MET A 419 35.01 10.27 -22.91
N ASN A 420 34.88 10.51 -24.22
CA ASN A 420 35.54 11.66 -24.85
C ASN A 420 34.94 12.95 -24.27
N PRO A 421 35.74 13.91 -23.76
CA PRO A 421 35.24 15.15 -23.17
C PRO A 421 34.31 15.96 -24.09
N VAL A 422 34.46 15.85 -25.41
CA VAL A 422 33.58 16.53 -26.39
C VAL A 422 32.16 15.95 -26.38
N ASN A 423 32.00 14.72 -25.89
CA ASN A 423 30.73 14.00 -25.84
C ASN A 423 30.11 14.02 -24.43
N GLN A 424 30.82 14.53 -23.41
CA GLN A 424 30.26 14.72 -22.07
C GLN A 424 29.25 15.88 -22.13
N THR A 425 28.02 15.60 -21.73
CA THR A 425 26.92 16.56 -21.67
C THR A 425 26.85 17.25 -20.30
N VAL A 426 27.49 16.68 -19.27
CA VAL A 426 27.46 17.21 -17.90
C VAL A 426 28.83 17.29 -17.25
N ASP A 427 29.02 18.31 -16.42
CA ASP A 427 30.21 18.49 -15.59
C ASP A 427 30.17 17.53 -14.38
N ILE A 428 31.16 16.63 -14.31
CA ILE A 428 31.33 15.65 -13.23
C ILE A 428 31.40 16.35 -11.85
N ASP A 429 31.91 17.57 -11.76
CA ASP A 429 31.98 18.32 -10.50
C ASP A 429 30.57 18.73 -9.99
N GLU A 430 29.57 18.82 -10.84
CA GLU A 430 28.18 19.05 -10.42
C GLU A 430 27.55 17.76 -9.86
N CYS A 431 27.75 16.61 -10.52
CA CYS A 431 27.32 15.31 -10.00
C CYS A 431 28.05 14.93 -8.70
N LYS A 432 29.26 15.44 -8.48
CA LYS A 432 29.97 15.30 -7.19
C LYS A 432 29.22 15.97 -6.04
N LYS A 433 28.65 17.16 -6.25
CA LYS A 433 27.82 17.84 -5.24
C LYS A 433 26.59 17.01 -4.86
N PHE A 434 25.98 16.35 -5.84
CA PHE A 434 24.88 15.41 -5.58
C PHE A 434 25.31 14.33 -4.58
N ILE A 435 26.45 13.67 -4.80
CA ILE A 435 26.97 12.64 -3.87
C ILE A 435 27.28 13.23 -2.49
N GLU A 436 27.84 14.44 -2.41
CA GLU A 436 28.12 15.11 -1.14
C GLU A 436 26.85 15.40 -0.34
N PHE A 437 25.80 15.93 -0.97
CA PHE A 437 24.50 16.13 -0.32
C PHE A 437 23.83 14.80 0.02
N ALA A 438 23.94 13.80 -0.86
CA ALA A 438 23.38 12.48 -0.62
C ALA A 438 24.00 11.82 0.62
N LYS A 439 25.30 11.97 0.87
CA LYS A 439 25.95 11.46 2.10
C LYS A 439 25.42 12.09 3.40
N ILE A 440 24.88 13.30 3.33
CA ILE A 440 24.32 14.01 4.49
C ILE A 440 22.86 13.66 4.71
N LEU A 441 22.10 13.57 3.61
CA LEU A 441 20.65 13.38 3.63
C LEU A 441 20.23 11.92 3.62
N TRP A 442 21.15 10.98 3.31
CA TRP A 442 20.84 9.56 3.24
C TRP A 442 20.70 8.89 4.59
#